data_AF-A0A257LX95-F1
#
_entry.id   AF-A0A257LX95-F1
#
_cell.length_a   1.000
_cell.length_b   1.000
_cell.length_c   1.000
_cell.angle_alpha   90.00
_cell.angle_beta   90.00
_cell.angle_gamma   90.00
#
_symmetry.space_group_name_H-M   'P 1'
#
loop_
_entity.id
_entity.type
_entity.pdbx_description
1 polymer ?
#
loop_
_entity_poly.entity_id
_entity_poly.type
_entity_poly.pdbx_seq_one_letter_code
_entity_poly.pdbx_strand_id
1 'polypeptide(L)'
;LNPLGARNWLAFGVLQQKPSLGDVLVFWRGASGGFNGHVGLYVGEDAQAFHVLGGNQSDRVMIKRIAKNRLLGARRCPWRINQPAAVRPVVLAANGALSTNEA
;
A
#
# COMPACT_ATOMS: atom_id res chain seq x y z
N LEU A 1 -7.78 -3.27 -21.23
CA LEU A 1 -7.09 -2.81 -20.00
C LEU A 1 -8.03 -1.85 -19.26
N ASN A 2 -8.29 -2.05 -17.97
CA ASN A 2 -8.97 -1.05 -17.15
C ASN A 2 -7.91 -0.14 -16.52
N PRO A 3 -7.61 1.05 -17.08
CA PRO A 3 -6.51 1.90 -16.61
C PRO A 3 -6.64 2.31 -15.13
N LEU A 4 -7.86 2.35 -14.60
CA LEU A 4 -8.18 2.79 -13.24
C LEU A 4 -8.05 1.68 -12.19
N GLY A 5 -7.74 0.45 -12.59
CA GLY A 5 -7.62 -0.69 -11.67
C GLY A 5 -6.44 -0.56 -10.72
N ALA A 6 -6.64 -0.92 -9.45
CA ALA A 6 -5.60 -0.85 -8.40
C ALA A 6 -4.28 -1.55 -8.80
N ARG A 7 -4.36 -2.70 -9.49
CA ARG A 7 -3.16 -3.45 -9.91
C ARG A 7 -2.29 -2.73 -10.94
N ASN A 8 -2.85 -1.80 -11.73
CA ASN A 8 -2.05 -1.07 -12.72
C ASN A 8 -1.03 -0.12 -12.08
N TRP A 9 -1.24 0.24 -10.81
CA TRP A 9 -0.26 1.03 -10.06
C TRP A 9 1.06 0.28 -9.87
N LEU A 10 1.15 -1.03 -10.16
CA LEU A 10 2.41 -1.75 -10.26
C LEU A 10 3.33 -1.21 -11.38
N ALA A 11 2.82 -0.45 -12.35
CA ALA A 11 3.65 0.18 -13.38
C ALA A 11 4.19 1.56 -12.97
N PHE A 12 3.75 2.11 -11.84
CA PHE A 12 4.17 3.44 -11.38
C PHE A 12 5.58 3.42 -10.79
N GLY A 13 6.37 4.46 -11.07
CA GLY A 13 7.61 4.76 -10.36
C GLY A 13 8.63 3.62 -10.34
N VAL A 14 9.37 3.50 -9.23
CA VAL A 14 10.44 2.53 -9.04
C VAL A 14 10.03 1.47 -8.03
N LEU A 15 10.21 0.18 -8.37
CA LEU A 15 9.97 -0.94 -7.45
C LEU A 15 10.85 -0.83 -6.20
N GLN A 16 10.25 -1.02 -5.03
CA GLN A 16 10.96 -1.06 -3.76
C GLN A 16 10.80 -2.41 -3.07
N GLN A 17 11.92 -2.96 -2.58
CA GLN A 17 11.94 -4.16 -1.74
C GLN A 17 11.60 -3.85 -0.28
N LYS A 18 11.88 -2.62 0.15
CA LYS A 18 11.58 -2.11 1.50
C LYS A 18 10.59 -0.95 1.38
N PRO A 19 9.29 -1.19 1.57
CA PRO A 19 8.28 -0.13 1.61
C PRO A 19 8.65 0.96 2.63
N SER A 20 8.31 2.21 2.33
CA SER A 20 8.64 3.36 3.16
C SER A 20 7.57 4.45 3.04
N LEU A 21 7.63 5.43 3.94
CA LEU A 21 6.68 6.55 3.97
C LEU A 21 6.44 7.16 2.58
N GLY A 22 5.17 7.16 2.15
CA GLY A 22 4.74 7.71 0.87
C GLY A 22 4.81 6.76 -0.33
N ASP A 23 5.36 5.55 -0.18
CA ASP A 23 5.32 4.55 -1.27
C ASP A 23 3.88 4.14 -1.58
N VAL A 24 3.57 3.99 -2.86
CA VAL A 24 2.30 3.42 -3.33
C VAL A 24 2.37 1.91 -3.13
N LEU A 25 1.46 1.38 -2.32
CA LEU A 25 1.34 -0.04 -2.05
C LEU A 25 0.18 -0.62 -2.84
N VAL A 26 0.45 -1.72 -3.54
CA VAL A 26 -0.55 -2.44 -4.31
C VAL A 26 -0.76 -3.81 -3.70
N PHE A 27 -2.00 -4.16 -3.42
CA PHE A 27 -2.38 -5.42 -2.77
C PHE A 27 -3.28 -6.25 -3.67
N TRP A 28 -3.22 -7.57 -3.53
CA TRP A 28 -4.26 -8.43 -4.08
C TRP A 28 -5.49 -8.44 -3.17
N ARG A 29 -6.66 -8.69 -3.77
CA ARG A 29 -7.94 -8.80 -3.07
C ARG A 29 -8.73 -9.98 -3.62
N GLY A 30 -9.28 -10.80 -2.73
CA GLY A 30 -9.96 -12.06 -3.08
C GLY A 30 -8.97 -13.17 -3.47
N ALA A 31 -8.28 -13.02 -4.61
CA ALA A 31 -7.30 -13.99 -5.09
C ALA A 31 -5.99 -13.31 -5.53
N SER A 32 -4.85 -13.92 -5.22
CA SER A 32 -3.52 -13.40 -5.61
C SER A 32 -3.37 -13.28 -7.13
N GLY A 33 -3.87 -14.24 -7.90
CA GLY A 33 -3.88 -14.24 -9.37
C GLY A 33 -5.07 -13.52 -10.04
N GLY A 34 -6.03 -12.99 -9.29
CA GLY A 34 -7.21 -12.32 -9.86
C GLY A 34 -6.92 -10.92 -10.42
N PHE A 35 -7.92 -10.22 -10.96
CA PHE A 35 -7.76 -8.82 -11.39
C PHE A 35 -8.02 -7.81 -10.26
N ASN A 36 -8.78 -8.22 -9.24
CA ASN A 36 -9.11 -7.39 -8.09
C ASN A 36 -7.87 -7.09 -7.24
N GLY A 37 -7.80 -5.86 -6.75
CA GLY A 37 -6.75 -5.39 -5.86
C GLY A 37 -7.18 -4.18 -5.06
N HIS A 38 -6.27 -3.73 -4.21
CA HIS A 38 -6.39 -2.48 -3.47
C HIS A 38 -5.11 -1.67 -3.65
N VAL A 39 -5.22 -0.34 -3.59
CA VAL A 39 -4.07 0.57 -3.69
C VAL A 39 -4.21 1.65 -2.64
N GLY A 40 -3.09 2.04 -2.06
CA GLY A 40 -3.02 3.13 -1.10
C GLY A 40 -1.58 3.54 -0.82
N LEU A 41 -1.41 4.48 0.09
CA LEU A 41 -0.10 5.00 0.47
C LEU A 41 0.37 4.37 1.78
N TYR A 42 1.63 3.96 1.83
CA TYR A 42 2.30 3.59 3.07
C TYR A 42 2.32 4.79 4.02
N VAL A 43 1.83 4.59 5.26
CA VAL A 43 2.03 5.55 6.36
C VAL A 43 2.76 4.94 7.57
N GLY A 44 2.82 3.60 7.65
CA GLY A 44 3.56 2.87 8.67
C GLY A 44 3.41 1.37 8.50
N GLU A 45 4.01 0.61 9.41
CA GLU A 45 3.87 -0.84 9.46
C GLU A 45 4.07 -1.36 10.88
N ASP A 46 3.53 -2.54 11.15
CA ASP A 46 3.85 -3.35 12.32
C ASP A 46 4.42 -4.70 11.87
N ALA A 47 4.56 -5.66 12.78
CA ALA A 47 5.11 -6.98 12.46
C ALA A 47 4.29 -7.73 11.40
N GLN A 48 2.97 -7.54 11.35
CA GLN A 48 2.04 -8.33 10.54
C GLN A 48 1.44 -7.57 9.37
N ALA A 49 1.37 -6.24 9.44
CA ALA A 49 0.62 -5.42 8.49
C ALA A 49 1.33 -4.12 8.09
N PHE A 50 1.00 -3.65 6.89
CA PHE A 50 1.18 -2.25 6.52
C PHE A 50 -0.01 -1.43 7.01
N HIS A 51 0.24 -0.22 7.46
CA HIS A 51 -0.77 0.77 7.77
C HIS A 51 -0.90 1.66 6.53
N VAL A 52 -2.08 1.62 5.92
CA VAL A 52 -2.30 2.13 4.56
C VAL A 52 -3.36 3.22 4.60
N LEU A 53 -2.97 4.42 4.18
CA LEU A 53 -3.91 5.48 3.87
C LEU A 53 -4.51 5.21 2.48
N GLY A 54 -5.81 4.95 2.44
CA GLY A 54 -6.51 4.59 1.20
C GLY A 54 -7.95 5.07 1.22
N GLY A 55 -8.49 5.28 0.02
CA GLY A 55 -9.92 5.56 -0.20
C GLY A 55 -10.73 4.28 -0.30
N ASN A 56 -12.05 4.42 -0.25
CA ASN A 56 -13.03 3.33 -0.30
C ASN A 56 -12.83 2.27 0.79
N GLN A 57 -12.07 2.54 1.85
CA GLN A 57 -11.88 1.60 2.95
C GLN A 57 -13.08 1.73 3.88
N SER A 58 -14.12 0.92 3.63
CA SER A 58 -15.45 1.10 4.22
C SER A 58 -16.07 2.45 3.83
N ASP A 59 -16.14 2.71 2.52
CA ASP A 59 -16.71 3.91 1.89
C ASP A 59 -16.10 5.25 2.36
N ARG A 60 -14.84 5.24 2.83
CA ARG A 60 -14.16 6.42 3.39
C ARG A 60 -12.67 6.45 3.04
N VAL A 61 -12.06 7.62 3.24
CA VAL A 61 -10.60 7.77 3.31
C VAL A 61 -10.19 7.58 4.77
N MET A 62 -9.37 6.56 5.04
CA MET A 62 -8.88 6.29 6.38
C MET A 62 -7.57 5.50 6.35
N ILE A 63 -6.99 5.24 7.52
CA ILE A 63 -5.85 4.33 7.67
C ILE A 63 -6.39 2.95 8.07
N LYS A 64 -5.97 1.90 7.34
CA LYS A 64 -6.32 0.51 7.65
C LYS A 64 -5.07 -0.37 7.66
N ARG A 65 -5.07 -1.37 8.54
CA ARG A 65 -4.03 -2.40 8.59
C ARG A 65 -4.28 -3.44 7.51
N ILE A 66 -3.37 -3.61 6.55
CA ILE A 66 -3.45 -4.61 5.49
C ILE A 66 -2.27 -5.58 5.63
N ALA A 67 -2.57 -6.89 5.62
CA ALA A 67 -1.58 -7.93 5.86
C ALA A 67 -0.40 -7.86 4.87
N LYS A 68 0.82 -8.06 5.36
CA LYS A 68 2.04 -7.97 4.52
C LYS A 68 2.05 -8.98 3.38
N ASN A 69 1.51 -10.18 3.60
CA ASN A 69 1.39 -11.22 2.56
C ASN A 69 0.40 -10.88 1.43
N ARG A 70 -0.37 -9.78 1.56
CA ARG A 70 -1.23 -9.28 0.50
C ARG A 70 -0.52 -8.36 -0.49
N LEU A 71 0.69 -7.91 -0.17
CA LEU A 71 1.44 -6.97 -1.00
C LEU A 71 1.86 -7.63 -2.31
N LEU A 72 1.48 -7.02 -3.44
CA LEU A 72 1.96 -7.35 -4.77
C LEU A 72 3.20 -6.53 -5.15
N GLY A 73 3.29 -5.30 -4.65
CA GLY A 73 4.48 -4.47 -4.82
C GLY A 73 4.35 -3.10 -4.17
N ALA A 74 5.49 -2.52 -3.81
CA ALA A 74 5.62 -1.14 -3.36
C ALA A 74 6.34 -0.32 -4.42
N ARG A 75 5.82 0.89 -4.69
CA ARG A 75 6.27 1.76 -5.77
C ARG A 75 6.59 3.15 -5.23
N ARG A 76 7.84 3.56 -5.38
CA ARG A 76 8.29 4.89 -4.98
C ARG A 76 8.19 5.86 -6.14
N CYS A 77 7.71 7.06 -5.88
CA CYS A 77 7.73 8.11 -6.88
C CYS A 77 9.19 8.43 -7.30
N PRO A 78 9.43 8.78 -8.56
CA PRO A 78 10.75 9.21 -9.00
C PRO A 78 11.00 10.64 -8.50
N TRP A 79 11.75 10.78 -7.41
CA TRP A 79 12.18 12.08 -6.89
C TRP A 79 13.05 12.80 -7.92
N ARG A 80 12.70 14.06 -8.27
CA ARG A 80 13.43 14.84 -9.28
C ARG A 80 14.70 15.49 -8.76
N ILE A 81 14.73 15.87 -7.48
CA ILE A 81 15.85 16.59 -6.85
C ILE A 81 16.53 15.64 -5.87
N ASN A 82 15.91 15.40 -4.71
CA ASN A 82 16.39 14.49 -3.68
C ASN A 82 15.21 13.79 -3.00
N GLN A 83 15.44 12.54 -2.56
CA GLN A 83 14.49 11.84 -1.70
C GLN A 83 14.51 12.46 -0.29
N PRO A 84 13.36 12.82 0.30
CA PRO A 84 13.31 13.29 1.67
C PRO A 84 13.80 12.24 2.67
N ALA A 85 14.52 12.67 3.71
CA ALA A 85 15.03 11.79 4.76
C ALA A 85 13.92 11.02 5.53
N ALA A 86 12.70 11.55 5.52
CA ALA A 86 11.53 10.90 6.10
C ALA A 86 11.03 9.67 5.32
N VAL A 87 11.48 9.47 4.07
CA VAL A 87 11.16 8.29 3.27
C VAL A 87 12.00 7.11 3.77
N ARG A 88 11.48 6.49 4.82
CA ARG A 88 12.02 5.30 5.49
C ARG A 88 10.87 4.43 6.02
N PRO A 89 11.15 3.19 6.43
CA PRO A 89 10.19 2.42 7.22
C PRO A 89 9.81 3.18 8.49
N VAL A 90 8.51 3.15 8.81
CA VAL A 90 7.92 3.72 10.02
C VAL A 90 7.25 2.59 10.76
N VAL A 91 7.83 2.18 11.90
CA VAL A 91 7.29 1.11 12.74
C VAL A 91 6.29 1.71 13.73
N LEU A 92 5.09 1.15 13.78
CA LEU A 92 3.98 1.58 14.63
C LEU A 92 3.54 0.44 15.57
N ALA A 93 2.85 0.81 16.64
CA ALA A 93 2.16 -0.16 17.49
C ALA A 93 1.00 -0.82 16.72
N ALA A 94 0.73 -2.11 16.97
CA ALA A 94 -0.29 -2.89 16.31
C ALA A 94 -1.71 -2.61 16.85
N ASN A 95 -2.17 -1.36 16.75
CA ASN A 95 -3.50 -0.96 17.20
C ASN A 95 -4.55 -1.13 16.08
N GLY A 96 -5.72 -1.68 16.40
CA GLY A 96 -6.84 -1.87 15.47
C GLY A 96 -6.84 -3.19 14.68
N ALA A 97 -7.97 -3.49 14.02
CA ALA A 97 -8.22 -4.77 13.36
C ALA A 97 -7.60 -4.87 11.96
N LEU A 98 -7.01 -6.04 11.66
CA LEU A 98 -6.49 -6.38 10.34
C LEU A 98 -7.62 -6.39 9.29
N SER A 99 -7.34 -5.89 8.09
CA SER A 99 -8.29 -5.84 6.99
C SER A 99 -8.41 -7.17 6.25
N THR A 100 -9.65 -7.62 6.05
CA THR A 100 -9.99 -8.75 5.18
C THR A 100 -10.55 -8.29 3.83
N ASN A 101 -11.17 -7.11 3.78
CA ASN A 101 -11.69 -6.45 2.58
C ASN A 101 -11.70 -4.92 2.76
N GLU A 102 -11.37 -4.19 1.69
CA GLU A 102 -11.30 -2.72 1.63
C GLU A 102 -12.35 -2.14 0.67
N ALA A 103 -13.43 -2.87 0.40
CA ALA A 103 -14.64 -2.31 -0.19
C ALA A 103 -15.55 -1.84 0.96
#